data_AF-A0A966AR85-F1
#
_entry.id   AF-A0A966AR85-F1
#
_cell.length_a   1.000
_cell.length_b   1.000
_cell.length_c   1.000
_cell.angle_alpha   90.00
_cell.angle_beta   90.00
_cell.angle_gamma   90.00
#
_symmetry.space_group_name_H-M   'P 1'
#
loop_
_entity.id
_entity.type
_entity.pdbx_description
1 polymer ?
#
loop_
_entity_poly.entity_id
_entity_poly.type
_entity_poly.pdbx_seq_one_letter_code
_entity_poly.pdbx_strand_id
1 'polypeptide(L)'
;MHPVIILALLLGILLFISWYKRAPSGQQKRLKGRMLLFGGIGIVLLLLVTGHLNPIFALIVAALAFGQRILAVANMASMFKGFRNSMKGAAGPSEGSASDVETRYLRMSLDHDTGTMDGVVLEGAYRGRRLAELALDELMDLLTVCRAQDSQSATVLEAYLDRVHGDGWRDAFHGAGAGHGGDASHMTPNEARELLGVGTDANREEIIEAHRRLMQKNHPDRGGSTYLAAKINQAKDTLLV
;
A
#
# COMPACT_ATOMS: atom_id res chain seq x y z
N MET A 1 19.43 -53.57 48.33
CA MET A 1 19.59 -52.16 47.93
C MET A 1 21.07 -51.91 47.68
N HIS A 2 21.47 -51.56 46.45
CA HIS A 2 22.89 -51.40 46.08
C HIS A 2 23.31 -49.92 46.20
N PRO A 3 23.90 -49.48 47.33
CA PRO A 3 24.26 -48.07 47.55
C PRO A 3 25.25 -47.54 46.52
N VAL A 4 26.03 -48.43 45.90
CA VAL A 4 27.00 -48.13 44.84
C VAL A 4 26.30 -47.57 43.59
N ILE A 5 25.10 -48.06 43.25
CA ILE A 5 24.35 -47.61 42.07
C ILE A 5 23.82 -46.19 42.29
N ILE A 6 23.35 -45.89 43.51
CA ILE A 6 22.86 -44.57 43.88
C ILE A 6 24.00 -43.55 43.86
N LEU A 7 25.17 -43.93 44.38
CA LEU A 7 26.35 -43.08 44.40
C LEU A 7 26.89 -42.80 42.99
N ALA A 8 26.94 -43.82 42.12
CA ALA A 8 27.34 -43.66 40.73
C ALA A 8 26.38 -42.74 39.95
N LEU A 9 25.09 -42.82 40.25
CA LEU A 9 24.07 -41.99 39.61
C LEU A 9 24.15 -40.53 40.06
N LEU A 10 24.34 -40.30 41.36
CA LEU A 10 24.59 -38.97 41.92
C LEU A 10 25.84 -38.33 41.32
N LEU A 11 26.92 -39.11 41.18
CA LEU A 11 28.15 -38.66 40.57
C LEU A 11 27.95 -38.29 39.09
N GLY A 12 27.18 -39.09 38.34
CA GLY A 12 26.81 -38.81 36.96
C GLY A 12 26.00 -37.52 36.81
N ILE A 13 25.04 -37.27 37.71
CA ILE A 13 24.24 -36.03 37.74
C ILE A 13 25.12 -34.81 38.05
N LEU A 14 26.04 -34.92 39.00
CA LEU A 14 26.95 -33.82 39.36
C LEU A 14 27.93 -33.48 38.23
N LEU A 15 28.50 -34.48 37.57
CA LEU A 15 29.35 -34.29 36.40
C LEU A 15 28.57 -33.66 35.24
N PHE A 16 27.30 -34.04 35.07
CA PHE A 16 26.41 -33.48 34.06
C PHE A 16 26.05 -32.01 34.31
N ILE A 17 25.75 -31.63 35.55
CA ILE A 17 25.50 -30.23 35.94
C ILE A 17 26.76 -29.38 35.74
N SER A 18 27.92 -29.92 36.09
CA SER A 18 29.23 -29.26 35.91
C SER A 18 29.53 -29.02 34.43
N TRP A 19 29.26 -30.01 33.57
CA TRP A 19 29.42 -29.88 32.12
C TRP A 19 28.42 -28.89 31.50
N TYR A 20 27.16 -28.88 31.96
CA TYR A 20 26.11 -27.96 31.48
C TYR A 20 26.46 -26.49 31.70
N LYS A 21 27.02 -26.16 32.88
CA LYS A 21 27.44 -24.79 33.20
C LYS A 21 28.61 -24.30 32.34
N ARG A 22 29.35 -25.20 31.68
CA ARG A 22 30.48 -24.86 30.80
C ARG A 22 30.09 -24.71 29.32
N ALA A 23 28.82 -24.89 28.94
CA ALA A 23 28.38 -24.85 27.54
C ALA A 23 27.99 -23.41 27.06
N PRO A 24 28.54 -22.90 25.92
CA PRO A 24 28.30 -21.54 25.43
C PRO A 24 26.85 -21.28 24.98
N SER A 25 26.35 -20.07 25.19
CA SER A 25 24.94 -19.65 25.09
C SER A 25 24.30 -19.66 23.69
N GLY A 26 25.09 -19.80 22.62
CA GLY A 26 24.61 -19.75 21.23
C GLY A 26 23.92 -21.03 20.71
N GLN A 27 24.27 -22.22 21.23
CA GLN A 27 23.69 -23.51 20.79
C GLN A 27 22.60 -24.06 21.73
N GLN A 28 22.34 -23.38 22.85
CA GLN A 28 21.50 -23.87 23.94
C GLN A 28 20.04 -24.14 23.53
N LYS A 29 19.49 -23.43 22.54
CA LYS A 29 18.08 -23.61 22.12
C LYS A 29 17.84 -24.96 21.42
N ARG A 30 18.78 -25.44 20.62
CA ARG A 30 18.68 -26.75 19.94
C ARG A 30 19.10 -27.91 20.85
N LEU A 31 20.05 -27.68 21.77
CA LEU A 31 20.53 -28.69 22.70
C LEU A 31 19.52 -28.97 23.84
N LYS A 32 18.76 -27.95 24.30
CA LYS A 32 17.72 -28.10 25.34
C LYS A 32 16.66 -29.15 24.99
N GLY A 33 16.22 -29.22 23.73
CA GLY A 33 15.20 -30.20 23.29
C GLY A 33 15.71 -31.64 23.34
N ARG A 34 16.96 -31.88 22.92
CA ARG A 34 17.58 -33.22 22.98
C ARG A 34 17.90 -33.63 24.42
N MET A 35 18.27 -32.69 25.28
CA MET A 35 18.57 -32.95 26.69
C MET A 35 17.34 -33.34 27.52
N LEU A 36 16.16 -32.76 27.25
CA LEU A 36 14.91 -33.18 27.88
C LEU A 36 14.54 -34.62 27.50
N LEU A 37 14.78 -35.00 26.25
CA LEU A 37 14.52 -36.35 25.76
C LEU A 37 15.42 -37.39 26.46
N PHE A 38 16.74 -37.16 26.48
CA PHE A 38 17.69 -38.09 27.11
C PHE A 38 17.56 -38.12 28.64
N GLY A 39 17.24 -36.98 29.28
CA GLY A 39 16.95 -36.92 30.71
C GLY A 39 15.69 -37.69 31.10
N GLY A 40 14.62 -37.57 30.30
CA GLY A 40 13.39 -38.36 30.49
C GLY A 40 13.64 -39.86 30.32
N ILE A 41 14.40 -40.25 29.30
CA ILE A 41 14.78 -41.65 29.05
C ILE A 41 15.61 -42.22 30.23
N GLY A 42 16.55 -41.44 30.77
CA GLY A 42 17.36 -41.85 31.92
C GLY A 42 16.53 -42.08 33.19
N ILE A 43 15.54 -41.23 33.45
CA ILE A 43 14.61 -41.39 34.59
C ILE A 43 13.74 -42.64 34.41
N VAL A 44 13.26 -42.90 33.20
CA VAL A 44 12.47 -44.11 32.90
C VAL A 44 13.30 -45.38 33.05
N LEU A 45 14.56 -45.39 32.58
CA LEU A 45 15.49 -46.51 32.76
C LEU A 45 15.85 -46.75 34.23
N LEU A 46 16.03 -45.69 35.02
CA LEU A 46 16.26 -45.79 36.45
C LEU A 46 15.06 -46.44 37.16
N LEU A 47 13.85 -45.99 36.84
CA LEU A 47 12.62 -46.54 37.40
C LEU A 47 12.39 -48.01 36.97
N LEU A 48 12.78 -48.36 35.74
CA LEU A 48 12.78 -49.73 35.21
C LEU A 48 13.69 -50.66 36.02
N VAL A 49 14.91 -50.21 36.35
CA VAL A 49 15.88 -50.99 37.15
C VAL A 49 15.45 -51.12 38.62
N THR A 50 14.72 -50.14 39.16
CA THR A 50 14.20 -50.18 40.55
C THR A 50 12.93 -51.03 40.75
N GLY A 51 12.42 -51.67 39.69
CA GLY A 51 11.28 -52.60 39.78
C GLY A 51 9.90 -51.93 39.99
N HIS A 52 9.81 -50.60 39.92
CA HIS A 52 8.55 -49.86 40.03
C HIS A 52 7.94 -49.59 38.64
N LEU A 53 7.65 -50.67 37.90
CA LEU A 53 7.10 -50.62 36.53
C LEU A 53 5.64 -50.14 36.46
N ASN A 54 4.85 -50.43 37.49
CA ASN A 54 3.41 -50.15 37.52
C ASN A 54 3.04 -48.65 37.39
N PRO A 55 3.71 -47.70 38.09
CA PRO A 55 3.39 -46.27 37.93
C PRO A 55 3.81 -45.68 36.57
N ILE A 56 4.73 -46.31 35.83
CA ILE A 56 5.19 -45.80 34.53
C ILE A 56 4.11 -45.97 33.46
N PHE A 57 3.46 -47.13 33.42
CA PHE A 57 2.33 -47.37 32.49
C PHE A 57 1.17 -46.41 32.78
N ALA A 58 0.85 -46.19 34.05
CA ALA A 58 -0.18 -45.22 34.45
C ALA A 58 0.18 -43.80 33.99
N LEU A 59 1.46 -43.39 34.12
CA LEU A 59 1.92 -42.07 33.72
C LEU A 59 1.94 -41.89 32.20
N ILE A 60 2.30 -42.91 31.43
CA ILE A 60 2.27 -42.87 29.95
C ILE A 60 0.83 -42.79 29.44
N VAL A 61 -0.09 -43.58 29.97
CA VAL A 61 -1.51 -43.54 29.59
C VAL A 61 -2.14 -42.20 29.98
N ALA A 62 -1.82 -41.68 31.17
CA ALA A 62 -2.28 -40.36 31.60
C ALA A 62 -1.70 -39.23 30.73
N ALA A 63 -0.41 -39.31 30.36
CA ALA A 63 0.23 -38.32 29.50
C ALA A 63 -0.35 -38.32 28.08
N LEU A 64 -0.67 -39.49 27.51
CA LEU A 64 -1.34 -39.61 26.20
C LEU A 64 -2.75 -39.01 26.23
N ALA A 65 -3.54 -39.31 27.27
CA ALA A 65 -4.90 -38.76 27.44
C ALA A 65 -4.89 -37.24 27.63
N PHE A 66 -3.88 -36.70 28.31
CA PHE A 66 -3.75 -35.26 28.56
C PHE A 66 -3.15 -34.51 27.36
N GLY A 67 -2.27 -35.15 26.58
CA GLY A 67 -1.67 -34.56 25.37
C GLY A 67 -2.71 -34.23 24.29
N GLN A 68 -3.72 -35.09 24.11
CA GLN A 68 -4.84 -34.82 23.19
C GLN A 68 -5.67 -33.59 23.63
N ARG A 69 -5.83 -33.36 24.93
CA ARG A 69 -6.53 -32.18 25.47
C ARG A 69 -5.73 -30.90 25.33
N ILE A 70 -4.41 -30.95 25.50
CA ILE A 70 -3.53 -29.79 25.28
C ILE A 70 -3.56 -29.34 23.81
N LEU A 71 -3.54 -30.29 22.86
CA LEU A 71 -3.68 -29.98 21.43
C LEU A 71 -5.04 -29.36 21.08
N ALA A 72 -6.12 -29.85 21.68
CA ALA A 72 -7.46 -29.27 21.50
C ALA A 72 -7.54 -27.83 22.03
N VAL A 73 -6.95 -27.55 23.20
CA VAL A 73 -6.88 -26.19 23.78
C VAL A 73 -5.94 -25.27 23.00
N ALA A 74 -4.82 -25.78 22.48
CA ALA A 74 -3.90 -25.01 21.66
C ALA A 74 -4.54 -24.56 20.33
N ASN A 75 -5.35 -25.43 19.70
CA ASN A 75 -6.14 -25.07 18.53
C ASN A 75 -7.27 -24.09 18.84
N MET A 76 -7.80 -24.08 20.08
CA MET A 76 -8.76 -23.07 20.54
C MET A 76 -8.11 -21.71 20.78
N ALA A 77 -6.87 -21.69 21.29
CA ALA A 77 -6.12 -20.47 21.57
C ALA A 77 -5.78 -19.69 20.29
N SER A 78 -5.54 -20.38 19.16
CA SER A 78 -5.37 -19.73 17.86
C SER A 78 -6.68 -19.12 17.35
N MET A 79 -7.83 -19.74 17.62
CA MET A 79 -9.16 -19.15 17.38
C MET A 79 -9.40 -17.89 18.20
N PHE A 80 -9.03 -17.89 19.49
CA PHE A 80 -9.14 -16.70 20.34
C PHE A 80 -8.21 -15.56 19.89
N LYS A 81 -7.03 -15.91 19.36
CA LYS A 81 -6.10 -14.95 18.75
C LYS A 81 -6.65 -14.37 17.44
N GLY A 82 -7.28 -15.21 16.62
CA GLY A 82 -8.01 -14.80 15.41
C GLY A 82 -9.17 -13.87 15.74
N PHE A 83 -9.97 -14.20 16.75
CA PHE A 83 -11.08 -13.38 17.24
C PHE A 83 -10.62 -12.04 17.81
N ARG A 84 -9.53 -12.02 18.60
CA ARG A 84 -8.93 -10.77 19.10
C ARG A 84 -8.37 -9.91 17.96
N ASN A 85 -7.74 -10.51 16.96
CA ASN A 85 -7.26 -9.80 15.78
C ASN A 85 -8.43 -9.30 14.90
N SER A 86 -9.54 -10.03 14.83
CA SER A 86 -10.77 -9.61 14.15
C SER A 86 -11.48 -8.48 14.91
N MET A 87 -11.50 -8.50 16.24
CA MET A 87 -12.01 -7.39 17.05
C MET A 87 -11.09 -6.16 16.98
N LYS A 88 -9.77 -6.34 16.89
CA LYS A 88 -8.84 -5.24 16.60
C LYS A 88 -9.00 -4.67 15.18
N GLY A 89 -9.53 -5.45 14.24
CA GLY A 89 -9.95 -4.97 12.92
C GLY A 89 -11.34 -4.33 12.90
N ALA A 90 -12.16 -4.57 13.94
CA ALA A 90 -13.50 -3.99 14.12
C ALA A 90 -13.51 -2.72 14.99
N ALA A 91 -12.44 -2.46 15.73
CA ALA A 91 -12.13 -1.11 16.19
C ALA A 91 -11.68 -0.31 14.97
N GLY A 92 -12.64 0.35 14.32
CA GLY A 92 -12.37 1.24 13.19
C GLY A 92 -11.33 2.31 13.53
N PRO A 93 -10.70 2.93 12.51
CA PRO A 93 -9.74 4.01 12.71
C PRO A 93 -10.36 5.10 13.59
N SER A 94 -9.58 5.60 14.55
CA SER A 94 -9.96 6.60 15.55
C SER A 94 -10.55 7.87 14.93
N GLU A 95 -11.64 8.39 15.52
CA GLU A 95 -12.26 9.68 15.22
C GLU A 95 -11.23 10.82 15.19
N GLY A 96 -11.21 11.57 14.08
CA GLY A 96 -10.24 12.63 13.76
C GLY A 96 -9.49 12.40 12.43
N SER A 97 -10.12 11.67 11.51
CA SER A 97 -9.57 10.92 10.37
C SER A 97 -9.06 11.79 9.22
N ALA A 98 -8.08 12.66 9.45
CA ALA A 98 -7.27 13.21 8.37
C ALA A 98 -6.02 12.33 8.18
N SER A 99 -5.81 11.76 6.99
CA SER A 99 -4.55 11.09 6.66
C SER A 99 -3.59 12.11 6.04
N ASP A 100 -2.44 12.32 6.68
CA ASP A 100 -1.34 13.11 6.14
C ASP A 100 -0.35 12.18 5.40
N VAL A 101 -0.01 12.56 4.17
CA VAL A 101 0.92 11.86 3.29
C VAL A 101 1.98 12.86 2.85
N GLU A 102 3.21 12.65 3.33
CA GLU A 102 4.37 13.46 2.96
C GLU A 102 5.27 12.67 2.01
N THR A 103 5.50 13.22 0.83
CA THR A 103 6.45 12.75 -0.17
C THR A 103 7.56 13.79 -0.33
N ARG A 104 8.52 13.54 -1.24
CA ARG A 104 9.63 14.47 -1.48
C ARG A 104 9.16 15.86 -1.95
N TYR A 105 8.20 15.90 -2.87
CA TYR A 105 7.74 17.15 -3.47
C TYR A 105 6.47 17.71 -2.82
N LEU A 106 5.70 16.89 -2.09
CA LEU A 106 4.34 17.24 -1.69
C LEU A 106 4.05 16.78 -0.27
N ARG A 107 3.38 17.63 0.51
CA ARG A 107 2.63 17.20 1.71
C ARG A 107 1.15 17.31 1.41
N MET A 108 0.41 16.24 1.62
CA MET A 108 -1.01 16.14 1.31
C MET A 108 -1.80 15.69 2.51
N SER A 109 -2.93 16.35 2.76
CA SER A 109 -3.89 15.98 3.79
C SER A 109 -5.20 15.60 3.14
N LEU A 110 -5.74 14.43 3.52
CA LEU A 110 -7.04 13.96 3.10
C LEU A 110 -7.95 13.84 4.32
N ASP A 111 -9.00 14.64 4.34
CA ASP A 111 -10.10 14.49 5.30
C ASP A 111 -11.01 13.34 4.85
N HIS A 112 -11.12 12.28 5.67
CA HIS A 112 -11.92 11.10 5.35
C HIS A 112 -13.43 11.30 5.53
N ASP A 113 -13.86 12.33 6.26
CA ASP A 113 -15.27 12.63 6.49
C ASP A 113 -15.84 13.46 5.32
N THR A 114 -15.06 14.45 4.86
CA THR A 114 -15.47 15.34 3.75
C THR A 114 -14.97 14.88 2.39
N GLY A 115 -13.95 14.03 2.35
CA GLY A 115 -13.25 13.65 1.12
C GLY A 115 -12.43 14.80 0.51
N THR A 116 -12.26 15.92 1.22
CA THR A 116 -11.44 17.04 0.73
C THR A 116 -9.96 16.68 0.81
N MET A 117 -9.24 16.95 -0.28
CA MET A 117 -7.82 16.67 -0.40
C MET A 117 -7.10 17.99 -0.70
N ASP A 118 -6.10 18.31 0.10
CA ASP A 118 -5.33 19.55 -0.02
C ASP A 118 -3.85 19.25 0.14
N GLY A 119 -2.98 20.13 -0.35
CA GLY A 119 -1.54 19.94 -0.22
C GLY A 119 -0.70 21.17 -0.51
N VAL A 120 0.57 21.04 -0.12
CA VAL A 120 1.60 22.08 -0.24
C VAL A 120 2.82 21.49 -0.93
N VAL A 121 3.44 22.27 -1.81
CA VAL A 121 4.68 21.88 -2.49
C VAL A 121 5.89 22.08 -1.56
N LEU A 122 6.68 21.04 -1.33
CA LEU A 122 7.85 21.06 -0.44
C LEU A 122 9.17 21.35 -1.17
N GLU A 123 9.30 20.89 -2.42
CA GLU A 123 10.50 21.03 -3.25
C GLU A 123 10.16 21.51 -4.67
N GLY A 124 11.08 22.18 -5.35
CA GLY A 124 10.92 22.63 -6.74
C GLY A 124 10.51 24.10 -6.90
N ALA A 125 10.08 24.46 -8.11
CA ALA A 125 9.79 25.84 -8.51
C ALA A 125 8.63 26.48 -7.73
N TYR A 126 7.70 25.66 -7.24
CA TYR A 126 6.47 26.11 -6.57
C TYR A 126 6.52 25.91 -5.04
N ARG A 127 7.71 25.72 -4.46
CA ARG A 127 7.91 25.44 -3.04
C ARG A 127 7.18 26.45 -2.14
N GLY A 128 6.41 25.93 -1.20
CA GLY A 128 5.65 26.69 -0.20
C GLY A 128 4.27 27.14 -0.67
N ARG A 129 3.92 26.99 -1.95
CA ARG A 129 2.57 27.27 -2.46
C ARG A 129 1.63 26.10 -2.22
N ARG A 130 0.34 26.41 -2.05
CA ARG A 130 -0.72 25.39 -1.98
C ARG A 130 -1.09 24.91 -3.37
N LEU A 131 -1.46 23.65 -3.50
CA LEU A 131 -1.91 23.07 -4.77
C LEU A 131 -3.18 23.76 -5.31
N ALA A 132 -4.04 24.26 -4.42
CA ALA A 132 -5.25 25.01 -4.79
C ALA A 132 -4.96 26.41 -5.36
N GLU A 133 -3.75 26.94 -5.13
CA GLU A 133 -3.32 28.26 -5.64
C GLU A 133 -2.57 28.15 -6.97
N LEU A 134 -2.24 26.93 -7.41
CA LEU A 134 -1.53 26.69 -8.66
C LEU A 134 -2.54 26.59 -9.80
N ALA A 135 -2.21 27.23 -10.92
CA ALA A 135 -2.95 27.06 -12.15
C ALA A 135 -2.71 25.67 -12.75
N LEU A 136 -3.61 25.21 -13.63
CA LEU A 136 -3.57 23.85 -14.17
C LEU A 136 -2.26 23.57 -14.91
N ASP A 137 -1.75 24.53 -15.68
CA ASP A 137 -0.44 24.50 -16.33
C ASP A 137 0.71 24.34 -15.33
N GLU A 138 0.71 25.12 -14.24
CA GLU A 138 1.72 25.01 -13.16
C GLU A 138 1.69 23.62 -12.51
N LEU A 139 0.50 23.02 -12.32
CA LEU A 139 0.33 21.66 -11.81
C LEU A 139 0.83 20.60 -12.79
N MET A 140 0.66 20.80 -14.10
CA MET A 140 1.16 19.90 -15.15
C MET A 140 2.69 19.92 -15.24
N ASP A 141 3.30 21.10 -15.10
CA ASP A 141 4.75 21.24 -15.01
C ASP A 141 5.30 20.50 -13.79
N LEU A 142 4.65 20.69 -12.63
CA LEU A 142 5.02 19.99 -11.40
C LEU A 142 4.89 18.47 -11.56
N LEU A 143 3.81 17.99 -12.20
CA LEU A 143 3.61 16.56 -12.46
C LEU A 143 4.70 15.96 -13.34
N THR A 144 5.15 16.70 -14.36
CA THR A 144 6.26 16.26 -15.23
C THR A 144 7.55 16.06 -14.42
N VAL A 145 7.86 17.00 -13.53
CA VAL A 145 9.02 16.93 -12.63
C VAL A 145 8.89 15.77 -11.66
N CYS A 146 7.72 15.60 -11.02
CA CYS A 146 7.46 14.50 -10.11
C CYS A 146 7.61 13.14 -10.81
N ARG A 147 7.01 12.94 -11.99
CA ARG A 147 7.15 11.66 -12.72
C ARG A 147 8.60 11.30 -13.05
N ALA A 148 9.44 12.31 -13.34
CA ALA A 148 10.85 12.09 -13.66
C ALA A 148 11.72 11.81 -12.42
N GLN A 149 11.39 12.39 -11.26
CA GLN A 149 12.28 12.39 -10.08
C GLN A 149 11.75 11.61 -8.87
N ASP A 150 10.43 11.47 -8.72
CA ASP A 150 9.78 10.74 -7.64
C ASP A 150 8.36 10.25 -8.03
N SER A 151 8.24 8.94 -8.27
CA SER A 151 6.97 8.31 -8.64
C SER A 151 5.90 8.40 -7.55
N GLN A 152 6.29 8.47 -6.26
CA GLN A 152 5.32 8.61 -5.17
C GLN A 152 4.66 9.98 -5.18
N SER A 153 5.45 11.06 -5.30
CA SER A 153 4.91 12.42 -5.47
C SER A 153 3.99 12.51 -6.69
N ALA A 154 4.34 11.85 -7.80
CA ALA A 154 3.48 11.83 -8.98
C ALA A 154 2.13 11.18 -8.69
N THR A 155 2.09 10.00 -8.06
CA THR A 155 0.84 9.31 -7.73
C THR A 155 -0.08 10.16 -6.86
N VAL A 156 0.49 10.85 -5.86
CA VAL A 156 -0.27 11.68 -4.93
C VAL A 156 -0.81 12.95 -5.63
N LEU A 157 -0.03 13.57 -6.49
CA LEU A 157 -0.47 14.72 -7.30
C LEU A 157 -1.55 14.35 -8.30
N GLU A 158 -1.42 13.18 -8.93
CA GLU A 158 -2.44 12.63 -9.84
C GLU A 158 -3.78 12.42 -9.13
N ALA A 159 -3.76 11.87 -7.92
CA ALA A 159 -4.97 11.69 -7.12
C ALA A 159 -5.65 13.02 -6.74
N TYR A 160 -4.85 14.08 -6.51
CA TYR A 160 -5.37 15.43 -6.30
C TYR A 160 -6.01 15.98 -7.58
N LEU A 161 -5.34 15.88 -8.71
CA LEU A 161 -5.81 16.36 -10.01
C LEU A 161 -7.09 15.63 -10.46
N ASP A 162 -7.15 14.31 -10.30
CA ASP A 162 -8.34 13.50 -10.59
C ASP A 162 -9.55 13.98 -9.76
N ARG A 163 -9.32 14.43 -8.52
CA ARG A 163 -10.38 14.90 -7.63
C ARG A 163 -10.85 16.32 -7.93
N VAL A 164 -9.93 17.23 -8.25
CA VAL A 164 -10.25 18.65 -8.47
C VAL A 164 -10.67 18.93 -9.92
N HIS A 165 -10.02 18.29 -10.88
CA HIS A 165 -10.20 18.53 -12.32
C HIS A 165 -10.88 17.37 -13.06
N GLY A 166 -11.15 16.23 -12.40
CA GLY A 166 -11.76 15.05 -13.01
C GLY A 166 -10.81 14.31 -13.96
N ASP A 167 -11.30 13.33 -14.73
CA ASP A 167 -10.43 12.52 -15.60
C ASP A 167 -9.92 13.27 -16.84
N GLY A 168 -10.49 14.43 -17.16
CA GLY A 168 -10.20 15.19 -18.40
C GLY A 168 -8.82 15.86 -18.45
N TRP A 169 -8.16 16.06 -17.31
CA TRP A 169 -6.81 16.63 -17.31
C TRP A 169 -5.77 15.66 -17.91
N ARG A 170 -6.02 14.34 -17.80
CA ARG A 170 -5.13 13.31 -18.35
C ARG A 170 -5.12 13.34 -19.87
N ASP A 171 -6.27 13.52 -20.50
CA ASP A 171 -6.35 13.63 -21.97
C ASP A 171 -5.69 14.91 -22.48
N ALA A 172 -5.84 16.03 -21.75
CA ALA A 172 -5.15 17.28 -22.05
C ALA A 172 -3.62 17.14 -21.91
N PHE A 173 -3.16 16.40 -20.89
CA PHE A 173 -1.74 16.15 -20.64
C PHE A 173 -1.14 15.12 -21.62
N HIS A 174 -1.86 14.04 -21.92
CA HIS A 174 -1.42 13.02 -22.88
C HIS A 174 -1.51 13.51 -24.33
N GLY A 175 -2.42 14.42 -24.64
CA GLY A 175 -2.43 15.18 -25.89
C GLY A 175 -1.18 16.06 -26.08
N ALA A 176 -0.53 16.47 -24.97
CA ALA A 176 0.77 17.14 -24.99
C ALA A 176 1.98 16.17 -24.96
N GLY A 177 1.76 14.90 -24.57
CA GLY A 177 2.83 13.91 -24.37
C GLY A 177 3.14 13.01 -25.59
N ALA A 178 2.33 13.07 -26.64
CA ALA A 178 2.49 12.24 -27.85
C ALA A 178 2.68 13.08 -29.12
N GLY A 179 3.57 14.08 -29.08
CA GLY A 179 3.93 14.81 -30.29
C GLY A 179 4.72 16.09 -30.05
N HIS A 180 6.04 15.98 -30.15
CA HIS A 180 6.99 17.05 -30.52
C HIS A 180 7.12 18.29 -29.61
N GLY A 181 8.33 18.50 -29.11
CA GLY A 181 8.80 19.84 -28.81
C GLY A 181 8.73 20.71 -30.07
N GLY A 182 8.06 21.85 -29.95
CA GLY A 182 7.94 22.84 -31.01
C GLY A 182 6.53 23.43 -31.10
N ASP A 183 6.33 24.55 -30.38
CA ASP A 183 5.37 25.61 -30.71
C ASP A 183 3.87 25.27 -30.57
N ALA A 184 3.37 25.19 -29.32
CA ALA A 184 1.96 24.89 -29.01
C ALA A 184 1.26 26.01 -28.23
N SER A 185 1.44 27.28 -28.63
CA SER A 185 0.67 28.39 -28.02
C SER A 185 -0.46 28.93 -28.92
N HIS A 186 -0.55 28.54 -30.19
CA HIS A 186 -1.61 29.01 -31.08
C HIS A 186 -2.07 27.91 -32.03
N MET A 187 -3.36 27.56 -31.94
CA MET A 187 -4.01 26.77 -32.99
C MET A 187 -3.79 27.47 -34.32
N THR A 188 -3.24 26.78 -35.30
CA THR A 188 -2.96 27.42 -36.60
C THR A 188 -4.27 27.62 -37.37
N PRO A 189 -4.37 28.65 -38.23
CA PRO A 189 -5.56 28.84 -39.07
C PRO A 189 -5.88 27.62 -39.95
N ASN A 190 -4.90 26.79 -40.30
CA ASN A 190 -5.14 25.56 -41.06
C ASN A 190 -5.75 24.46 -40.20
N GLU A 191 -5.23 24.25 -38.98
CA GLU A 191 -5.81 23.30 -38.02
C GLU A 191 -7.25 23.70 -37.63
N ALA A 192 -7.50 24.99 -37.44
CA ALA A 192 -8.82 25.52 -37.13
C ALA A 192 -9.85 25.25 -38.25
N ARG A 193 -9.44 25.39 -39.53
CA ARG A 193 -10.29 25.09 -40.69
C ARG A 193 -10.59 23.60 -40.82
N GLU A 194 -9.58 22.76 -40.59
CA GLU A 194 -9.74 21.30 -40.60
C GLU A 194 -10.70 20.85 -39.50
N LEU A 195 -10.57 21.40 -38.29
CA LEU A 195 -11.46 21.10 -37.17
C LEU A 195 -12.91 21.50 -37.44
N LEU A 196 -13.14 22.67 -38.04
CA LEU A 196 -14.48 23.14 -38.39
C LEU A 196 -15.03 22.48 -39.68
N GLY A 197 -14.17 21.83 -40.47
CA GLY A 197 -14.51 21.23 -41.75
C GLY A 197 -14.91 22.27 -42.81
N VAL A 198 -14.21 23.42 -42.82
CA VAL A 198 -14.46 24.54 -43.74
C VAL A 198 -13.29 24.71 -44.71
N GLY A 199 -13.56 25.24 -45.91
CA GLY A 199 -12.54 25.47 -46.95
C GLY A 199 -11.56 26.60 -46.59
N THR A 200 -10.45 26.69 -47.33
CA THR A 200 -9.44 27.74 -47.17
C THR A 200 -10.00 29.15 -47.36
N ASP A 201 -10.98 29.27 -48.26
CA ASP A 201 -11.64 30.52 -48.64
C ASP A 201 -12.98 30.73 -47.92
N ALA A 202 -13.22 29.98 -46.84
CA ALA A 202 -14.49 30.04 -46.12
C ALA A 202 -14.76 31.44 -45.57
N ASN A 203 -15.97 31.93 -45.81
CA ASN A 203 -16.37 33.25 -45.32
C ASN A 203 -16.77 33.21 -43.83
N ARG A 204 -16.92 34.39 -43.21
CA ARG A 204 -17.28 34.53 -41.79
C ARG A 204 -18.57 33.79 -41.43
N GLU A 205 -19.55 33.76 -42.32
CA GLU A 205 -20.85 33.14 -42.09
C GLU A 205 -20.75 31.61 -42.11
N GLU A 206 -19.96 31.05 -43.02
CA GLU A 206 -19.66 29.62 -43.11
C GLU A 206 -18.92 29.10 -41.87
N ILE A 207 -17.97 29.88 -41.34
CA ILE A 207 -17.24 29.56 -40.11
C ILE A 207 -18.20 29.49 -38.91
N ILE A 208 -19.11 30.46 -38.79
CA ILE A 208 -20.09 30.50 -37.69
C ILE A 208 -21.11 29.35 -37.81
N GLU A 209 -21.56 29.01 -39.02
CA GLU A 209 -22.46 27.89 -39.25
C GLU A 209 -21.81 26.55 -38.89
N ALA A 210 -20.57 26.34 -39.34
CA ALA A 210 -19.80 25.14 -39.03
C ALA A 210 -19.57 24.99 -37.53
N HIS A 211 -19.20 26.08 -36.84
CA HIS A 211 -19.08 26.13 -35.38
C HIS A 211 -20.38 25.75 -34.68
N ARG A 212 -21.51 26.37 -35.07
CA ARG A 212 -22.82 26.10 -34.45
C ARG A 212 -23.23 24.64 -34.61
N ARG A 213 -23.04 24.07 -35.80
CA ARG A 213 -23.34 22.68 -36.12
C ARG A 213 -22.51 21.71 -35.26
N LEU A 214 -21.21 22.00 -35.09
CA LEU A 214 -20.31 21.17 -34.29
C LEU A 214 -20.57 21.31 -32.79
N MET A 215 -20.84 22.52 -32.30
CA MET A 215 -21.21 22.75 -30.90
C MET A 215 -22.54 22.12 -30.54
N GLN A 216 -23.54 22.13 -31.42
CA GLN A 216 -24.83 21.51 -31.15
C GLN A 216 -24.71 19.99 -30.94
N LYS A 217 -23.76 19.34 -31.63
CA LYS A 217 -23.47 17.91 -31.52
C LYS A 217 -22.57 17.56 -30.34
N ASN A 218 -21.62 18.44 -30.00
CA ASN A 218 -20.58 18.17 -29.01
C ASN A 218 -20.77 18.96 -27.71
N HIS A 219 -21.96 19.51 -27.47
CA HIS A 219 -22.23 20.32 -26.28
C HIS A 219 -22.08 19.47 -25.00
N PRO A 220 -21.34 19.93 -23.97
CA PRO A 220 -21.15 19.19 -22.73
C PRO A 220 -22.47 18.89 -22.01
N ASP A 221 -23.40 19.84 -21.97
CA ASP A 221 -24.74 19.66 -21.38
C ASP A 221 -25.63 18.64 -22.12
N ARG A 222 -25.19 18.14 -23.28
CA ARG A 222 -25.88 17.09 -24.06
C ARG A 222 -25.07 15.80 -24.16
N GLY A 223 -24.11 15.60 -23.27
CA GLY A 223 -23.24 14.42 -23.23
C GLY A 223 -22.05 14.49 -24.19
N GLY A 224 -21.73 15.67 -24.73
CA GLY A 224 -20.52 15.90 -25.52
C GLY A 224 -19.29 16.12 -24.64
N SER A 225 -18.10 16.04 -25.26
CA SER A 225 -16.83 16.29 -24.57
C SER A 225 -16.62 17.79 -24.33
N THR A 226 -16.38 18.18 -23.08
CA THR A 226 -15.98 19.56 -22.69
C THR A 226 -14.71 20.00 -23.43
N TYR A 227 -13.77 19.09 -23.61
CA TYR A 227 -12.53 19.32 -24.35
C TYR A 227 -12.80 19.59 -25.83
N LEU A 228 -13.65 18.77 -26.47
CA LEU A 228 -13.98 18.97 -27.89
C LEU A 228 -14.71 20.29 -28.10
N ALA A 229 -15.63 20.66 -27.19
CA ALA A 229 -16.29 21.96 -27.21
C ALA A 229 -15.29 23.13 -27.06
N ALA A 230 -14.31 23.02 -26.16
CA ALA A 230 -13.25 24.02 -26.02
C ALA A 230 -12.40 24.15 -27.29
N LYS A 231 -12.00 23.02 -27.91
CA LYS A 231 -11.23 23.02 -29.17
C LYS A 231 -12.02 23.63 -30.32
N ILE A 232 -13.33 23.35 -30.41
CA ILE A 232 -14.23 23.96 -31.41
C ILE A 232 -14.35 25.48 -31.22
N ASN A 233 -14.42 25.96 -29.97
CA ASN A 233 -14.43 27.40 -29.68
C ASN A 233 -13.12 28.08 -30.08
N GLN A 234 -11.97 27.47 -29.74
CA GLN A 234 -10.65 27.97 -30.09
C GLN A 234 -10.46 28.08 -31.61
N ALA A 235 -10.97 27.12 -32.40
CA ALA A 235 -10.91 27.17 -33.85
C ALA A 235 -11.71 28.35 -34.43
N LYS A 236 -12.93 28.58 -33.91
CA LYS A 236 -13.75 29.73 -34.31
C LYS A 236 -13.06 31.05 -33.95
N ASP A 237 -12.49 31.15 -32.75
CA ASP A 237 -11.80 32.36 -32.32
C ASP A 237 -10.55 32.63 -33.19
N THR A 238 -9.80 31.59 -33.57
CA THR A 238 -8.60 31.70 -34.43
C THR A 238 -8.90 32.20 -35.84
N LEU A 239 -10.05 31.81 -36.43
CA LEU A 239 -10.42 32.21 -37.79
C LEU A 239 -11.15 33.55 -37.88
N LEU A 240 -11.59 34.09 -36.73
CA LEU A 240 -12.36 35.33 -36.64
C LEU A 240 -11.58 36.48 -35.96
N VAL A 241 -10.28 36.31 -35.70
CA VAL A 241 -9.34 37.39 -35.34
C VAL A 241 -9.15 38.32 -36.53
#